data_AF-A0A0R2LBX0-F1
#
_entry.id   AF-A0A0R2LBX0-F1
#
_cell.length_a   1.000
_cell.length_b   1.000
_cell.length_c   1.000
_cell.angle_alpha   90.00
_cell.angle_beta   90.00
_cell.angle_gamma   90.00
#
_symmetry.space_group_name_H-M   'P 1'
#
loop_
_entity.id
_entity.type
_entity.pdbx_description
1 polymer ?
#
loop_
_entity_poly.entity_id
_entity_poly.type
_entity_poly.pdbx_seq_one_letter_code
_entity_poly.pdbx_strand_id
1 'polypeptide(L)'
;MVKNKQIHDQLTENEETGKKFHTYIYEDEDPKKREISLDNFASFLSDKVRLTSNEDLDEHFKESLATIDSKDPNNQFKPTEISEYKDYNFEYKDIFSGDSADKEFNNYCMLLAMNCAYREDLNRSGWTMFHDIEGESKDQNMLRLRMMTNNKKFNGSYITDAIKGVVNSNSATVMEDFLVRDKRKSFVVNNDKITDEQRADDYLKWDIADQKKSEKDIRASLLDENKKNYKPRSEKEINEIVEEKKVQRRYKNKKEALDAVGKNRKRFNKSIDILIKELDIIYPEHVVILGKKGNFELVQLMTQSKKFDDFEGKHEGNDLRNLLINALPVYHYSTQAVPVLRDWYKGQKNTLLDGFND
;
A
#
# COMPACT_ATOMS: atom_id res chain seq x y z
N MET A 1 -19.82 0.60 -22.75
CA MET A 1 -19.39 1.53 -21.70
C MET A 1 -19.91 1.00 -20.38
N VAL A 2 -19.00 0.60 -19.47
CA VAL A 2 -19.38 0.00 -18.17
C VAL A 2 -19.58 1.11 -17.15
N LYS A 3 -20.64 1.03 -16.34
CA LYS A 3 -20.96 2.03 -15.31
C LYS A 3 -20.25 1.72 -13.99
N ASN A 4 -20.03 2.75 -13.16
CA ASN A 4 -19.47 2.60 -11.81
C ASN A 4 -20.19 1.54 -10.98
N LYS A 5 -21.53 1.57 -10.96
CA LYS A 5 -22.32 0.59 -10.23
C LYS A 5 -22.09 -0.84 -10.73
N GLN A 6 -21.99 -1.05 -12.04
CA GLN A 6 -21.76 -2.38 -12.60
C GLN A 6 -20.40 -2.94 -12.21
N ILE A 7 -19.35 -2.10 -12.18
CA ILE A 7 -18.02 -2.50 -11.69
C ILE A 7 -18.07 -2.89 -10.22
N HIS A 8 -18.71 -2.06 -9.39
CA HIS A 8 -18.89 -2.38 -7.98
C HIS A 8 -19.65 -3.69 -7.76
N ASP A 9 -20.73 -3.90 -8.50
CA ASP A 9 -21.53 -5.12 -8.40
C ASP A 9 -20.69 -6.33 -8.86
N GLN A 10 -19.88 -6.22 -9.91
CA GLN A 10 -18.94 -7.28 -10.33
C GLN A 10 -17.84 -7.60 -9.30
N LEU A 11 -17.37 -6.59 -8.58
CA LEU A 11 -16.37 -6.73 -7.54
C LEU A 11 -16.99 -7.41 -6.30
N THR A 12 -18.21 -7.04 -5.94
CA THR A 12 -18.84 -7.46 -4.68
C THR A 12 -19.80 -8.64 -4.82
N GLU A 13 -20.25 -8.95 -6.04
CA GLU A 13 -21.24 -9.96 -6.38
C GLU A 13 -20.81 -10.76 -7.63
N ASN A 14 -21.16 -12.04 -7.64
CA ASN A 14 -20.98 -12.95 -8.75
C ASN A 14 -22.15 -12.79 -9.72
N GLU A 15 -21.87 -12.34 -10.95
CA GLU A 15 -22.90 -12.03 -11.97
C GLU A 15 -23.77 -13.24 -12.35
N GLU A 16 -23.23 -14.47 -12.29
CA GLU A 16 -23.96 -15.69 -12.71
C GLU A 16 -24.93 -16.20 -11.65
N THR A 17 -24.61 -15.97 -10.38
CA THR A 17 -25.35 -16.54 -9.25
C THR A 17 -26.08 -15.50 -8.40
N GLY A 18 -25.76 -14.21 -8.59
CA GLY A 18 -26.21 -13.11 -7.72
C GLY A 18 -25.70 -13.23 -6.28
N LYS A 19 -24.73 -14.11 -6.02
CA LYS A 19 -24.15 -14.32 -4.67
C LYS A 19 -22.94 -13.43 -4.50
N LYS A 20 -22.66 -13.01 -3.26
CA LYS A 20 -21.48 -12.19 -2.96
C LYS A 20 -20.19 -12.86 -3.43
N PHE A 21 -19.25 -12.04 -3.93
CA PHE A 21 -17.88 -12.47 -4.18
C PHE A 21 -17.22 -12.81 -2.85
N HIS A 22 -16.82 -14.08 -2.70
CA HIS A 22 -16.16 -14.58 -1.50
C HIS A 22 -14.64 -14.49 -1.68
N THR A 23 -13.98 -13.65 -0.87
CA THR A 23 -12.52 -13.56 -0.83
C THR A 23 -11.89 -14.74 -0.08
N TYR A 24 -12.68 -15.40 0.77
CA TYR A 24 -12.26 -16.41 1.74
C TYR A 24 -11.15 -15.92 2.69
N ILE A 25 -10.99 -14.62 2.87
CA ILE A 25 -10.09 -14.04 3.87
C ILE A 25 -10.96 -13.65 5.06
N TYR A 26 -10.57 -14.06 6.27
CA TYR A 26 -11.37 -13.86 7.48
C TYR A 26 -10.61 -13.04 8.51
N GLU A 27 -11.33 -12.26 9.30
CA GLU A 27 -10.78 -11.58 10.47
C GLU A 27 -10.14 -12.59 11.43
N ASP A 28 -8.93 -12.25 11.91
CA ASP A 28 -8.09 -13.11 12.76
C ASP A 28 -7.89 -14.54 12.24
N GLU A 29 -8.09 -14.77 10.95
CA GLU A 29 -8.00 -16.07 10.29
C GLU A 29 -9.00 -17.12 10.80
N ASP A 30 -10.00 -16.73 11.59
CA ASP A 30 -11.05 -17.63 12.07
C ASP A 30 -12.20 -17.66 11.05
N PRO A 31 -12.49 -18.81 10.39
CA PRO A 31 -13.59 -18.91 9.44
C PRO A 31 -14.97 -18.72 10.06
N LYS A 32 -15.09 -18.69 11.40
CA LYS A 32 -16.32 -18.33 12.11
C LYS A 32 -16.49 -16.82 12.28
N LYS A 33 -15.42 -16.04 12.07
CA LYS A 33 -15.45 -14.58 12.08
C LYS A 33 -15.86 -14.04 10.71
N ARG A 34 -15.96 -12.71 10.62
CA ARG A 34 -16.39 -12.02 9.42
C ARG A 34 -15.41 -12.27 8.28
N GLU A 35 -15.96 -12.60 7.12
CA GLU A 35 -15.22 -12.60 5.86
C GLU A 35 -14.98 -11.16 5.40
N ILE A 36 -13.74 -10.88 5.05
CA ILE A 36 -13.25 -9.62 4.52
C ILE A 36 -13.71 -9.52 3.06
N SER A 37 -14.49 -8.50 2.71
CA SER A 37 -14.87 -8.21 1.31
C SER A 37 -13.84 -7.34 0.59
N LEU A 38 -13.94 -7.20 -0.73
CA LEU A 38 -13.07 -6.30 -1.51
C LEU A 38 -13.13 -4.86 -1.00
N ASP A 39 -14.30 -4.40 -0.58
CA ASP A 39 -14.53 -3.06 -0.03
C ASP A 39 -13.67 -2.76 1.21
N ASN A 40 -13.17 -3.80 1.89
CA ASN A 40 -12.33 -3.63 3.05
C ASN A 40 -10.86 -3.28 2.72
N PHE A 41 -10.39 -3.52 1.49
CA PHE A 41 -8.99 -3.29 1.09
C PHE A 41 -8.82 -2.59 -0.27
N ALA A 42 -9.93 -2.19 -0.89
CA ALA A 42 -9.93 -1.43 -2.13
C ALA A 42 -10.70 -0.11 -1.99
N SER A 43 -10.47 0.80 -2.92
CA SER A 43 -11.20 2.05 -3.05
C SER A 43 -11.03 2.60 -4.47
N PHE A 44 -11.48 3.84 -4.69
CA PHE A 44 -11.45 4.53 -5.97
C PHE A 44 -10.99 5.95 -5.75
N LEU A 45 -10.14 6.49 -6.62
CA LEU A 45 -9.60 7.85 -6.55
C LEU A 45 -10.69 8.91 -6.72
N SER A 46 -11.47 9.14 -5.66
CA SER A 46 -12.66 9.97 -5.65
C SER A 46 -12.74 10.74 -4.35
N ASP A 47 -12.22 11.97 -4.36
CA ASP A 47 -12.27 12.86 -3.20
C ASP A 47 -13.61 13.62 -3.16
N LYS A 48 -14.14 13.85 -1.95
CA LYS A 48 -15.27 14.79 -1.76
C LYS A 48 -14.88 16.20 -2.18
N VAL A 49 -13.69 16.65 -1.79
CA VAL A 49 -13.12 17.94 -2.18
C VAL A 49 -11.81 17.70 -2.91
N ARG A 50 -11.83 17.95 -4.21
CA ARG A 50 -10.63 17.76 -5.04
C ARG A 50 -9.56 18.77 -4.70
N LEU A 51 -8.31 18.30 -4.74
CA LEU A 51 -7.16 19.19 -4.81
C LEU A 51 -7.29 20.09 -6.06
N THR A 52 -6.87 21.34 -5.91
CA THR A 52 -6.74 22.28 -7.03
C THR A 52 -5.74 21.76 -8.05
N SER A 53 -5.93 22.03 -9.34
CA SER A 53 -5.10 21.46 -10.42
C SER A 53 -3.61 21.76 -10.21
N ASN A 54 -2.74 20.92 -10.78
CA ASN A 54 -1.29 21.15 -10.67
C ASN A 54 -0.89 22.45 -11.38
N GLU A 55 -1.56 22.83 -12.45
CA GLU A 55 -1.34 24.08 -13.17
C GLU A 55 -1.66 25.31 -12.30
N ASP A 56 -2.78 25.28 -11.58
CA ASP A 56 -3.16 26.34 -10.65
C ASP A 56 -2.19 26.42 -9.45
N LEU A 57 -1.71 25.27 -8.96
CA LEU A 57 -0.69 25.23 -7.91
C LEU A 57 0.65 25.79 -8.40
N ASP A 58 1.04 25.49 -9.64
CA ASP A 58 2.24 26.04 -10.26
C ASP A 58 2.17 27.57 -10.39
N GLU A 59 1.02 28.10 -10.77
CA GLU A 59 0.81 29.54 -10.90
C GLU A 59 0.82 30.23 -9.54
N HIS A 60 0.03 29.72 -8.58
CA HIS A 60 -0.09 30.33 -7.26
C HIS A 60 1.23 30.32 -6.48
N PHE A 61 1.97 29.21 -6.55
CA PHE A 61 3.23 29.04 -5.83
C PHE A 61 4.48 29.25 -6.70
N LYS A 62 4.35 29.93 -7.84
CA LYS A 62 5.43 30.11 -8.83
C LYS A 62 6.74 30.60 -8.21
N GLU A 63 6.67 31.60 -7.35
CA GLU A 63 7.85 32.17 -6.68
C GLU A 63 8.49 31.17 -5.71
N SER A 64 7.69 30.53 -4.86
CA SER A 64 8.15 29.48 -3.94
C SER A 64 8.78 28.29 -4.67
N LEU A 65 8.21 27.88 -5.81
CA LEU A 65 8.74 26.81 -6.65
C LEU A 65 10.02 27.21 -7.39
N ALA A 66 10.23 28.51 -7.66
CA ALA A 66 11.42 29.05 -8.32
C ALA A 66 12.62 29.23 -7.37
N THR A 67 12.37 29.57 -6.11
CA THR A 67 13.43 29.78 -5.10
C THR A 67 14.21 28.49 -4.85
N ILE A 68 15.55 28.57 -4.83
CA ILE A 68 16.44 27.41 -4.67
C ILE A 68 16.65 27.07 -3.18
N ASP A 69 16.65 28.08 -2.30
CA ASP A 69 16.94 27.89 -0.87
C ASP A 69 15.74 27.28 -0.14
N SER A 70 15.92 26.09 0.44
CA SER A 70 14.90 25.41 1.26
C SER A 70 14.81 25.96 2.69
N LYS A 71 15.73 26.86 3.09
CA LYS A 71 15.76 27.51 4.41
C LYS A 71 15.15 28.91 4.41
N ASP A 72 14.85 29.48 3.25
CA ASP A 72 14.18 30.78 3.16
C ASP A 72 12.72 30.65 3.66
N PRO A 73 12.29 31.42 4.67
CA PRO A 73 10.90 31.44 5.13
C PRO A 73 9.89 31.86 4.04
N ASN A 74 10.32 32.50 2.95
CA ASN A 74 9.48 32.82 1.79
C ASN A 74 9.19 31.61 0.88
N ASN A 75 9.75 30.43 1.19
CA ASN A 75 9.52 29.20 0.45
C ASN A 75 8.27 28.47 0.96
N GLN A 76 7.10 28.97 0.57
CA GLN A 76 5.77 28.63 1.08
C GLN A 76 5.12 27.40 0.40
N PHE A 77 5.86 26.56 -0.33
CA PHE A 77 5.27 25.32 -0.86
C PHE A 77 5.23 24.20 0.19
N LYS A 78 4.33 24.33 1.17
CA LYS A 78 4.13 23.39 2.29
C LYS A 78 2.67 22.96 2.39
N PRO A 79 2.36 21.82 3.05
CA PRO A 79 0.97 21.38 3.23
C PRO A 79 0.06 22.44 3.88
N THR A 80 0.58 23.25 4.81
CA THR A 80 -0.16 24.30 5.50
C THR A 80 -0.63 25.39 4.54
N GLU A 81 0.28 25.91 3.73
CA GLU A 81 0.00 27.00 2.78
C GLU A 81 -0.95 26.56 1.67
N ILE A 82 -0.83 25.30 1.21
CA ILE A 82 -1.76 24.73 0.24
C ILE A 82 -3.17 24.68 0.83
N SER A 83 -3.31 24.23 2.09
CA SER A 83 -4.62 24.20 2.75
C SER A 83 -5.20 25.61 3.01
N GLU A 84 -4.36 26.61 3.23
CA GLU A 84 -4.79 28.00 3.42
C GLU A 84 -5.22 28.66 2.11
N TYR A 85 -4.54 28.35 1.00
CA TYR A 85 -4.94 28.80 -0.33
C TYR A 85 -6.28 28.18 -0.76
N LYS A 86 -6.39 26.86 -0.65
CA LYS A 86 -7.60 26.13 -1.00
C LYS A 86 -7.70 24.85 -0.20
N ASP A 87 -8.74 24.79 0.63
CA ASP A 87 -9.01 23.63 1.45
C ASP A 87 -9.11 22.37 0.57
N TYR A 88 -8.49 21.29 1.06
CA TYR A 88 -8.53 19.99 0.42
C TYR A 88 -8.95 18.95 1.46
N ASN A 89 -9.85 18.06 1.05
CA ASN A 89 -10.35 16.99 1.91
C ASN A 89 -10.34 15.67 1.13
N PHE A 90 -9.51 14.74 1.58
CA PHE A 90 -9.34 13.41 0.98
C PHE A 90 -10.34 12.38 1.54
N GLU A 91 -11.45 12.82 2.15
CA GLU A 91 -12.59 11.97 2.39
C GLU A 91 -13.10 11.36 1.09
N TYR A 92 -13.44 10.07 1.16
CA TYR A 92 -13.96 9.33 0.03
C TYR A 92 -15.34 9.84 -0.37
N LYS A 93 -15.49 10.13 -1.66
CA LYS A 93 -16.78 10.36 -2.29
C LYS A 93 -17.27 9.07 -2.91
N ASP A 94 -18.36 8.55 -2.37
CA ASP A 94 -19.02 7.36 -2.92
C ASP A 94 -19.47 7.59 -4.37
N ILE A 95 -18.90 6.80 -5.28
CA ILE A 95 -19.22 6.82 -6.72
C ILE A 95 -20.20 5.74 -7.13
N PHE A 96 -20.65 4.89 -6.19
CA PHE A 96 -21.57 3.78 -6.45
C PHE A 96 -23.03 4.09 -6.11
N SER A 97 -23.29 5.28 -5.59
CA SER A 97 -24.62 5.76 -5.23
C SER A 97 -24.97 7.08 -5.94
N GLY A 98 -26.28 7.38 -5.97
CA GLY A 98 -26.84 8.58 -6.60
C GLY A 98 -26.42 8.77 -8.06
N ASP A 99 -26.28 10.04 -8.48
CA ASP A 99 -25.95 10.41 -9.87
C ASP A 99 -24.57 9.92 -10.34
N SER A 100 -23.70 9.48 -9.44
CA SER A 100 -22.37 8.97 -9.80
C SER A 100 -22.39 7.49 -10.17
N ALA A 101 -23.39 6.74 -9.69
CA ALA A 101 -23.55 5.30 -9.95
C ALA A 101 -23.69 4.98 -11.44
N ASP A 102 -24.38 5.86 -12.18
CA ASP A 102 -24.67 5.71 -13.61
C ASP A 102 -23.60 6.30 -14.53
N LYS A 103 -22.55 6.93 -13.98
CA LYS A 103 -21.43 7.45 -14.75
C LYS A 103 -20.55 6.32 -15.28
N GLU A 104 -19.90 6.59 -16.40
CA GLU A 104 -18.87 5.72 -16.97
C GLU A 104 -17.75 5.46 -15.95
N PHE A 105 -17.36 4.20 -15.84
CA PHE A 105 -16.21 3.80 -15.05
C PHE A 105 -14.91 4.22 -15.72
N ASN A 106 -13.98 4.76 -14.92
CA ASN A 106 -12.67 5.14 -15.40
C ASN A 106 -11.66 4.00 -15.19
N ASN A 107 -11.41 3.22 -16.25
CA ASN A 107 -10.40 2.17 -16.28
C ASN A 107 -9.00 2.66 -16.72
N TYR A 108 -8.74 3.97 -16.76
CA TYR A 108 -7.44 4.50 -17.22
C TYR A 108 -6.25 3.95 -16.41
N CYS A 109 -6.43 3.77 -15.10
CA CYS A 109 -5.37 3.30 -14.22
C CYS A 109 -5.90 2.41 -13.09
N MET A 110 -5.10 1.42 -12.70
CA MET A 110 -5.23 0.70 -11.44
C MET A 110 -3.96 0.93 -10.59
N LEU A 111 -4.13 1.44 -9.37
CA LEU A 111 -3.03 1.68 -8.45
C LEU A 111 -2.94 0.52 -7.46
N LEU A 112 -1.75 -0.08 -7.39
CA LEU A 112 -1.43 -1.22 -6.53
C LEU A 112 -0.46 -0.81 -5.44
N ALA A 113 -0.91 -0.80 -4.19
CA ALA A 113 -0.03 -0.78 -3.04
C ALA A 113 0.37 -2.20 -2.63
N MET A 114 1.34 -2.36 -1.74
CA MET A 114 1.73 -3.71 -1.29
C MET A 114 0.71 -4.31 -0.32
N ASN A 115 0.26 -3.53 0.66
CA ASN A 115 -0.73 -3.93 1.66
C ASN A 115 -1.30 -2.68 2.35
N CYS A 116 -2.55 -2.76 2.82
CA CYS A 116 -3.22 -1.70 3.57
C CYS A 116 -3.72 -2.24 4.92
N ALA A 117 -3.97 -1.30 5.81
CA ALA A 117 -4.87 -1.50 6.93
C ALA A 117 -6.24 -1.91 6.40
N TYR A 118 -6.77 -3.00 6.92
CA TYR A 118 -8.11 -3.49 6.68
C TYR A 118 -9.12 -2.54 7.33
N ARG A 119 -10.16 -2.12 6.59
CA ARG A 119 -11.27 -1.35 7.18
C ARG A 119 -12.19 -2.28 7.95
N GLU A 120 -12.34 -2.06 9.25
CA GLU A 120 -13.32 -2.81 10.04
C GLU A 120 -14.76 -2.36 9.73
N ASP A 121 -14.99 -1.06 9.52
CA ASP A 121 -16.31 -0.55 9.17
C ASP A 121 -16.49 -0.36 7.65
N LEU A 122 -17.56 -0.96 7.10
CA LEU A 122 -17.96 -0.79 5.70
C LEU A 122 -18.82 0.45 5.47
N ASN A 123 -19.11 1.23 6.53
CA ASN A 123 -19.76 2.51 6.39
C ASN A 123 -18.85 3.52 5.69
N ARG A 124 -19.11 3.73 4.40
CA ARG A 124 -18.33 4.61 3.53
C ARG A 124 -18.39 6.09 3.89
N SER A 125 -19.31 6.52 4.76
CA SER A 125 -19.46 7.94 5.11
C SER A 125 -18.23 8.53 5.82
N GLY A 126 -17.50 7.69 6.56
CA GLY A 126 -16.28 8.05 7.29
C GLY A 126 -14.99 7.60 6.61
N TRP A 127 -15.08 7.02 5.41
CA TRP A 127 -13.88 6.54 4.71
C TRP A 127 -13.01 7.72 4.29
N THR A 128 -11.72 7.59 4.54
CA THR A 128 -10.70 8.42 3.91
C THR A 128 -10.02 7.64 2.78
N MET A 129 -9.48 8.39 1.84
CA MET A 129 -8.83 7.84 0.68
C MET A 129 -7.48 7.25 1.04
N PHE A 130 -7.45 5.92 1.12
CA PHE A 130 -6.26 5.08 1.31
C PHE A 130 -5.59 5.29 2.69
N HIS A 131 -5.64 4.25 3.52
CA HIS A 131 -5.41 4.26 4.97
C HIS A 131 -6.47 5.10 5.71
N ASP A 132 -7.24 4.49 6.62
CA ASP A 132 -8.07 5.27 7.54
C ASP A 132 -7.11 6.05 8.46
N ILE A 133 -6.83 7.28 8.07
CA ILE A 133 -5.94 8.18 8.81
C ILE A 133 -6.69 8.52 10.10
N GLU A 134 -6.34 7.88 11.21
CA GLU A 134 -6.76 8.33 12.52
C GLU A 134 -6.11 9.69 12.79
N GLY A 135 -6.89 10.75 12.57
CA GLY A 135 -6.54 12.12 12.92
C GLY A 135 -6.50 13.07 11.73
N GLU A 136 -6.69 14.36 12.01
CA GLU A 136 -6.58 15.51 11.09
C GLU A 136 -5.18 15.68 10.46
N SER A 137 -4.35 14.64 10.47
CA SER A 137 -2.99 14.71 9.96
C SER A 137 -3.04 14.90 8.46
N LYS A 138 -2.51 16.06 8.05
CA LYS A 138 -2.12 16.41 6.68
C LYS A 138 -1.03 15.44 6.22
N ASP A 139 -1.37 14.16 6.03
CA ASP A 139 -0.42 13.11 5.66
C ASP A 139 0.24 13.53 4.34
N GLN A 140 1.51 13.88 4.45
CA GLN A 140 2.31 14.34 3.33
C GLN A 140 2.33 13.28 2.23
N ASN A 141 2.22 11.99 2.55
CA ASN A 141 2.20 10.92 1.57
C ASN A 141 0.88 10.92 0.76
N MET A 142 -0.25 11.22 1.40
CA MET A 142 -1.54 11.37 0.71
C MET A 142 -1.61 12.63 -0.13
N LEU A 143 -1.12 13.76 0.39
CA LEU A 143 -0.99 14.96 -0.42
C LEU A 143 -0.09 14.73 -1.65
N ARG A 144 1.04 14.03 -1.47
CA ARG A 144 1.93 13.61 -2.57
C ARG A 144 1.22 12.72 -3.58
N LEU A 145 0.59 11.63 -3.14
CA LEU A 145 -0.17 10.75 -4.03
C LEU A 145 -1.23 11.55 -4.82
N ARG A 146 -1.92 12.48 -4.15
CA ARG A 146 -2.93 13.34 -4.77
C ARG A 146 -2.35 14.28 -5.79
N MET A 147 -1.22 14.93 -5.52
CA MET A 147 -0.50 15.74 -6.51
C MET A 147 -0.08 14.92 -7.74
N MET A 148 0.38 13.68 -7.56
CA MET A 148 0.75 12.79 -8.68
C MET A 148 -0.46 12.38 -9.53
N THR A 149 -1.61 12.21 -8.88
CA THR A 149 -2.87 11.76 -9.49
C THR A 149 -3.80 12.94 -9.79
N ASN A 150 -3.31 14.18 -9.70
CA ASN A 150 -4.09 15.41 -9.83
C ASN A 150 -4.40 15.78 -11.29
N ASN A 151 -4.75 14.76 -12.07
CA ASN A 151 -5.17 14.91 -13.45
C ASN A 151 -6.55 14.25 -13.58
N LYS A 152 -7.43 14.87 -14.36
CA LYS A 152 -8.79 14.36 -14.60
C LYS A 152 -8.82 12.90 -15.08
N LYS A 153 -7.77 12.43 -15.77
CA LYS A 153 -7.65 11.04 -16.25
C LYS A 153 -7.55 10.01 -15.13
N PHE A 154 -7.11 10.37 -13.93
CA PHE A 154 -7.00 9.43 -12.79
C PHE A 154 -8.24 9.43 -11.90
N ASN A 155 -9.18 10.35 -12.10
CA ASN A 155 -10.32 10.48 -11.22
C ASN A 155 -11.29 9.29 -11.40
N GLY A 156 -11.58 8.59 -10.31
CA GLY A 156 -12.40 7.37 -10.31
C GLY A 156 -11.62 6.11 -10.66
N SER A 157 -10.30 6.20 -10.89
CA SER A 157 -9.43 5.03 -11.08
C SER A 157 -9.41 4.15 -9.83
N TYR A 158 -9.22 2.85 -10.03
CA TYR A 158 -9.23 1.85 -8.96
C TYR A 158 -7.92 1.85 -8.18
N ILE A 159 -8.00 1.69 -6.86
CA ILE A 159 -6.82 1.51 -5.99
C ILE A 159 -7.06 0.34 -5.03
N THR A 160 -6.08 -0.54 -4.92
CA THR A 160 -6.17 -1.76 -4.08
C THR A 160 -4.77 -2.24 -3.66
N ASP A 161 -4.72 -3.25 -2.80
CA ASP A 161 -3.48 -3.87 -2.35
C ASP A 161 -3.09 -5.11 -3.14
N ALA A 162 -1.81 -5.39 -3.30
CA ALA A 162 -1.33 -6.67 -3.83
C ALA A 162 -1.56 -7.81 -2.82
N ILE A 163 -1.34 -7.57 -1.52
CA ILE A 163 -1.54 -8.54 -0.43
C ILE A 163 -2.77 -8.16 0.38
N LYS A 164 -3.76 -9.05 0.38
CA LYS A 164 -5.05 -8.79 0.98
C LYS A 164 -5.07 -9.16 2.47
N GLY A 165 -5.75 -8.34 3.28
CA GLY A 165 -6.05 -8.63 4.68
C GLY A 165 -4.85 -8.61 5.63
N VAL A 166 -3.73 -7.95 5.28
CA VAL A 166 -2.56 -7.82 6.16
C VAL A 166 -2.47 -6.41 6.74
N VAL A 167 -2.95 -6.27 7.98
CA VAL A 167 -2.88 -5.01 8.73
C VAL A 167 -1.46 -4.82 9.29
N ASN A 168 -0.56 -4.31 8.44
CA ASN A 168 0.81 -4.00 8.86
C ASN A 168 1.36 -2.78 8.13
N SER A 169 1.58 -1.67 8.82
CA SER A 169 2.15 -0.46 8.20
C SER A 169 3.63 -0.61 7.84
N ASN A 170 4.32 -1.64 8.35
CA ASN A 170 5.72 -1.90 8.04
C ASN A 170 5.89 -2.80 6.82
N SER A 171 6.16 -2.15 5.68
CA SER A 171 6.46 -2.80 4.42
C SER A 171 7.61 -3.84 4.52
N ALA A 172 8.57 -3.63 5.42
CA ALA A 172 9.70 -4.54 5.60
C ALA A 172 9.28 -5.91 6.14
N THR A 173 8.31 -5.92 7.06
CA THR A 173 7.73 -7.11 7.66
C THR A 173 6.93 -7.89 6.63
N VAL A 174 6.13 -7.21 5.82
CA VAL A 174 5.36 -7.85 4.74
C VAL A 174 6.29 -8.49 3.71
N MET A 175 7.38 -7.82 3.33
CA MET A 175 8.37 -8.42 2.43
C MET A 175 9.01 -9.70 2.98
N GLU A 176 9.15 -9.82 4.29
CA GLU A 176 9.67 -11.03 4.95
C GLU A 176 8.59 -12.12 5.01
N ASP A 177 7.39 -11.76 5.45
CA ASP A 177 6.24 -12.67 5.57
C ASP A 177 5.88 -13.32 4.23
N PHE A 178 6.03 -12.59 3.12
CA PHE A 178 5.77 -13.11 1.78
C PHE A 178 7.03 -13.51 1.00
N LEU A 179 8.19 -13.56 1.68
CA LEU A 179 9.46 -14.07 1.15
C LEU A 179 9.91 -13.35 -0.14
N VAL A 180 9.61 -12.05 -0.24
CA VAL A 180 9.89 -11.21 -1.40
C VAL A 180 11.39 -11.01 -1.60
N ARG A 181 12.14 -10.88 -0.48
CA ARG A 181 13.59 -10.60 -0.49
C ARG A 181 14.43 -11.73 -1.09
N ASP A 182 13.97 -12.98 -1.02
CA ASP A 182 14.63 -14.12 -1.64
C ASP A 182 13.65 -14.87 -2.53
N LYS A 183 13.61 -14.48 -3.80
CA LYS A 183 12.71 -15.05 -4.82
C LYS A 183 12.74 -16.58 -4.87
N ARG A 184 13.89 -17.20 -4.56
CA ARG A 184 14.07 -18.67 -4.54
C ARG A 184 13.25 -19.38 -3.46
N LYS A 185 12.84 -18.63 -2.43
CA LYS A 185 12.07 -19.10 -1.28
C LYS A 185 10.62 -18.65 -1.33
N SER A 186 10.23 -17.81 -2.31
CA SER A 186 8.85 -17.38 -2.49
C SER A 186 7.87 -18.55 -2.61
N PHE A 187 6.58 -18.27 -2.43
CA PHE A 187 5.53 -19.29 -2.48
C PHE A 187 5.12 -19.71 -3.90
N VAL A 188 5.51 -18.93 -4.92
CA VAL A 188 5.18 -19.15 -6.34
C VAL A 188 6.24 -19.90 -7.11
N VAL A 189 7.50 -19.80 -6.69
CA VAL A 189 8.56 -20.59 -7.30
C VAL A 189 8.41 -22.03 -6.77
N ASN A 190 7.92 -22.92 -7.63
CA ASN A 190 7.98 -24.38 -7.43
C ASN A 190 9.44 -24.81 -7.44
N ASN A 191 10.12 -24.54 -6.33
CA ASN A 191 11.43 -25.05 -6.05
C ASN A 191 11.23 -26.19 -5.07
N ASP A 192 11.11 -27.42 -5.59
CA ASP A 192 11.01 -28.65 -4.79
C ASP A 192 12.18 -28.81 -3.80
N LYS A 193 13.22 -27.97 -3.93
CA LYS A 193 14.38 -27.93 -3.04
C LYS A 193 14.17 -27.08 -1.78
N ILE A 194 13.13 -26.25 -1.70
CA ILE A 194 12.88 -25.37 -0.54
C ILE A 194 11.64 -25.82 0.24
N THR A 195 11.86 -26.36 1.43
CA THR A 195 10.79 -26.84 2.32
C THR A 195 10.24 -25.72 3.21
N ASP A 196 9.05 -25.93 3.79
CA ASP A 196 8.46 -24.96 4.71
C ASP A 196 9.20 -24.89 6.04
N GLU A 197 9.90 -25.96 6.44
CA GLU A 197 10.81 -25.94 7.58
C GLU A 197 11.97 -24.98 7.35
N GLN A 198 12.50 -24.89 6.13
CA GLN A 198 13.57 -23.94 5.79
C GLN A 198 13.07 -22.51 5.78
N ARG A 199 11.86 -22.25 5.26
CA ARG A 199 11.21 -20.93 5.34
C ARG A 199 10.96 -20.52 6.80
N ALA A 200 10.51 -21.46 7.63
CA ALA A 200 10.30 -21.24 9.06
C ALA A 200 11.62 -20.94 9.80
N ASP A 201 12.72 -21.59 9.42
CA ASP A 201 14.04 -21.27 9.94
C ASP A 201 14.48 -19.84 9.58
N ASP A 202 14.12 -19.34 8.39
CA ASP A 202 14.39 -17.95 8.01
C ASP A 202 13.55 -16.95 8.81
N TYR A 203 12.26 -17.24 9.01
CA TYR A 203 11.39 -16.44 9.87
C TYR A 203 11.98 -16.27 11.28
N LEU A 204 12.45 -17.37 11.87
CA LEU A 204 13.12 -17.33 13.17
C LEU A 204 14.43 -16.53 13.15
N LYS A 205 15.24 -16.68 12.08
CA LYS A 205 16.49 -15.93 11.93
C LYS A 205 16.24 -14.43 11.82
N TRP A 206 15.24 -14.01 11.04
CA TRP A 206 14.88 -12.61 10.89
C TRP A 206 14.33 -12.03 12.19
N ASP A 207 13.45 -12.77 12.87
CA ASP A 207 12.92 -12.37 14.18
C ASP A 207 14.02 -12.16 15.24
N ILE A 208 15.02 -13.06 15.27
CA ILE A 208 16.20 -12.90 16.14
C ILE A 208 17.05 -11.70 15.71
N ALA A 209 17.23 -11.49 14.41
CA ALA A 209 18.04 -10.38 13.89
C ALA A 209 17.39 -9.03 14.19
N ASP A 210 16.07 -8.91 14.05
CA ASP A 210 15.30 -7.71 14.36
C ASP A 210 15.34 -7.38 15.85
N GLN A 211 15.18 -8.39 16.71
CA GLN A 211 15.31 -8.20 18.16
C GLN A 211 16.71 -7.67 18.53
N LYS A 212 17.77 -8.29 18.00
CA LYS A 212 19.16 -7.87 18.24
C LYS A 212 19.44 -6.46 17.71
N LYS A 213 18.89 -6.11 16.55
CA LYS A 213 19.03 -4.78 15.97
C LYS A 213 18.32 -3.73 16.84
N SER A 214 17.09 -4.02 17.26
CA SER A 214 16.31 -3.16 18.15
C SER A 214 17.03 -2.93 19.49
N GLU A 215 17.58 -3.99 20.10
CA GLU A 215 18.38 -3.90 21.32
C GLU A 215 19.57 -2.94 21.15
N LYS A 216 20.32 -3.11 20.05
CA LYS A 216 21.47 -2.26 19.71
C LYS A 216 21.07 -0.80 19.50
N ASP A 217 19.99 -0.55 18.77
CA ASP A 217 19.54 0.80 18.42
C ASP A 217 19.03 1.55 19.68
N ILE A 218 18.27 0.88 20.55
CA ILE A 218 17.81 1.44 21.83
C ILE A 218 19.02 1.79 22.72
N ARG A 219 19.96 0.85 22.86
CA ARG A 219 21.14 1.05 23.68
C ARG A 219 22.01 2.20 23.16
N ALA A 220 22.20 2.30 21.85
CA ALA A 220 22.93 3.39 21.23
C ALA A 220 22.27 4.76 21.51
N SER A 221 20.94 4.84 21.41
CA SER A 221 20.18 6.06 21.74
C SER A 221 20.34 6.46 23.21
N LEU A 222 20.22 5.50 24.14
CA LEU A 222 20.35 5.77 25.58
C LEU A 222 21.77 6.21 25.97
N LEU A 223 22.80 5.63 25.33
CA LEU A 223 24.19 6.05 25.54
C LEU A 223 24.46 7.45 24.99
N ASP A 224 23.82 7.84 23.89
CA ASP A 224 23.91 9.22 23.36
C ASP A 224 23.21 10.23 24.28
N GLU A 225 22.03 9.90 24.81
CA GLU A 225 21.34 10.70 25.82
C GLU A 225 22.18 10.86 27.09
N ASN A 226 22.81 9.79 27.57
CA ASN A 226 23.65 9.82 28.77
C ASN A 226 24.84 10.79 28.63
N LYS A 227 25.40 10.95 27.43
CA LYS A 227 26.47 11.94 27.19
C LYS A 227 26.00 13.38 27.34
N LYS A 228 24.70 13.63 27.16
CA LYS A 228 24.08 14.97 27.21
C LYS A 228 23.47 15.30 28.58
N ASN A 229 23.25 14.30 29.43
CA ASN A 229 22.57 14.46 30.71
C ASN A 229 23.54 14.71 31.89
N TYR A 230 23.20 15.64 32.78
CA TYR A 230 23.96 15.92 34.02
C TYR A 230 23.99 14.72 34.99
N LYS A 231 22.95 13.88 34.95
CA LYS A 231 22.87 12.62 35.71
C LYS A 231 22.70 11.45 34.73
N PRO A 232 23.78 10.78 34.30
CA PRO A 232 23.69 9.66 33.39
C PRO A 232 23.01 8.46 34.06
N ARG A 233 22.24 7.70 33.27
CA ARG A 233 21.65 6.42 33.69
C ARG A 233 22.76 5.40 33.97
N SER A 234 22.59 4.59 35.00
CA SER A 234 23.43 3.44 35.27
C SER A 234 23.24 2.35 34.21
N GLU A 235 24.23 1.45 34.08
CA GLU A 235 24.15 0.31 33.17
C GLU A 235 22.95 -0.61 33.46
N LYS A 236 22.58 -0.74 34.74
CA LYS A 236 21.41 -1.52 35.16
C LYS A 236 20.11 -0.90 34.62
N GLU A 237 19.94 0.41 34.78
CA GLU A 237 18.76 1.14 34.25
C GLU A 237 18.69 1.06 32.72
N ILE A 238 19.84 1.13 32.03
CA ILE A 238 19.88 0.95 30.56
C ILE A 238 19.38 -0.44 30.17
N ASN A 239 19.87 -1.50 30.83
CA ASN A 239 19.47 -2.87 30.50
C ASN A 239 17.98 -3.12 30.79
N GLU A 240 17.43 -2.56 31.88
CA GLU A 240 16.00 -2.65 32.18
C GLU A 240 15.15 -1.99 31.08
N ILE A 241 15.53 -0.78 30.63
CA ILE A 241 14.82 -0.08 29.54
C ILE A 241 14.94 -0.84 28.21
N VAL A 242 16.12 -1.40 27.92
CA VAL A 242 16.35 -2.16 26.68
C VAL A 242 15.48 -3.41 26.67
N GLU A 243 15.41 -4.16 27.77
CA GLU A 243 14.55 -5.35 27.87
C GLU A 243 13.06 -5.03 27.75
N GLU A 244 12.62 -3.90 28.31
CA GLU A 244 11.23 -3.43 28.22
C GLU A 244 10.87 -3.00 26.78
N LYS A 245 11.79 -2.29 26.10
CA LYS A 245 11.50 -1.62 24.83
C LYS A 245 11.90 -2.40 23.58
N LYS A 246 12.75 -3.43 23.69
CA LYS A 246 13.17 -4.19 22.51
C LYS A 246 11.97 -4.83 21.81
N VAL A 247 12.07 -4.94 20.50
CA VAL A 247 11.06 -5.64 19.69
C VAL A 247 10.87 -7.05 20.23
N GLN A 248 9.62 -7.39 20.53
CA GLN A 248 9.24 -8.72 20.97
C GLN A 248 9.27 -9.69 19.79
N ARG A 249 9.67 -10.92 20.09
CA ARG A 249 9.74 -11.98 19.08
C ARG A 249 8.35 -12.30 18.56
N ARG A 250 8.20 -12.31 17.23
CA ARG A 250 7.00 -12.73 16.51
C ARG A 250 6.74 -14.23 16.66
N TYR A 251 7.80 -15.04 16.76
CA TYR A 251 7.71 -16.49 16.83
C TYR A 251 8.53 -17.03 18.00
N LYS A 252 7.88 -17.71 18.94
CA LYS A 252 8.55 -18.28 20.12
C LYS A 252 9.38 -19.51 19.77
N ASN A 253 8.96 -20.26 18.75
CA ASN A 253 9.54 -21.53 18.37
C ASN A 253 9.28 -21.84 16.89
N LYS A 254 9.92 -22.91 16.40
CA LYS A 254 9.80 -23.35 15.00
C LYS A 254 8.38 -23.76 14.60
N LYS A 255 7.59 -24.30 15.53
CA LYS A 255 6.20 -24.70 15.26
C LYS A 255 5.34 -23.48 14.93
N GLU A 256 5.47 -22.40 15.68
CA GLU A 256 4.77 -21.13 15.41
C GLU A 256 5.23 -20.51 14.09
N ALA A 257 6.54 -20.51 13.81
CA ALA A 257 7.05 -20.03 12.53
C ALA A 257 6.52 -20.86 11.34
N LEU A 258 6.42 -22.18 11.49
CA LEU A 258 5.89 -23.08 10.47
C LEU A 258 4.38 -22.85 10.22
N ASP A 259 3.60 -22.65 11.29
CA ASP A 259 2.20 -22.28 11.19
C ASP A 259 2.04 -20.95 10.41
N ALA A 260 2.87 -19.96 10.72
CA ALA A 260 2.88 -18.68 10.02
C ALA A 260 3.25 -18.83 8.53
N VAL A 261 4.22 -19.68 8.17
CA VAL A 261 4.55 -19.99 6.77
C VAL A 261 3.32 -20.54 6.03
N GLY A 262 2.61 -21.50 6.64
CA GLY A 262 1.41 -22.09 6.04
C GLY A 262 0.27 -21.07 5.85
N LYS A 263 0.07 -20.17 6.83
CA LYS A 263 -0.92 -19.09 6.77
C LYS A 263 -0.58 -18.06 5.71
N ASN A 264 0.66 -17.58 5.68
CA ASN A 264 1.14 -16.61 4.70
C ASN A 264 1.07 -17.17 3.28
N ARG A 265 1.42 -18.45 3.07
CA ARG A 265 1.26 -19.13 1.78
C ARG A 265 -0.20 -19.13 1.30
N LYS A 266 -1.14 -19.53 2.18
CA LYS A 266 -2.57 -19.54 1.86
C LYS A 266 -3.06 -18.14 1.50
N ARG A 267 -2.68 -17.14 2.30
CA ARG A 267 -3.06 -15.74 2.08
C ARG A 267 -2.47 -15.17 0.79
N PHE A 268 -1.23 -15.49 0.49
CA PHE A 268 -0.56 -15.10 -0.74
C PHE A 268 -1.29 -15.63 -1.97
N ASN A 269 -1.62 -16.93 -1.97
CA ASN A 269 -2.36 -17.55 -3.07
C ASN A 269 -3.75 -16.95 -3.25
N LYS A 270 -4.48 -16.70 -2.16
CA LYS A 270 -5.78 -15.99 -2.22
C LYS A 270 -5.64 -14.58 -2.74
N SER A 271 -4.58 -13.87 -2.34
CA SER A 271 -4.32 -12.52 -2.83
C SER A 271 -4.07 -12.50 -4.33
N ILE A 272 -3.39 -13.51 -4.89
CA ILE A 272 -3.24 -13.68 -6.33
C ILE A 272 -4.60 -13.93 -7.00
N ASP A 273 -5.42 -14.85 -6.47
CA ASP A 273 -6.76 -15.13 -7.03
C ASP A 273 -7.63 -13.87 -7.10
N ILE A 274 -7.63 -13.09 -6.01
CA ILE A 274 -8.38 -11.83 -5.92
C ILE A 274 -7.82 -10.80 -6.90
N LEU A 275 -6.49 -10.65 -6.98
CA LEU A 275 -5.85 -9.70 -7.88
C LEU A 275 -6.14 -10.01 -9.36
N ILE A 276 -6.07 -11.29 -9.75
CA ILE A 276 -6.44 -11.70 -11.12
C ILE A 276 -7.88 -11.31 -11.41
N LYS A 277 -8.78 -11.53 -10.45
CA LYS A 277 -10.19 -11.17 -10.63
C LYS A 277 -10.43 -9.67 -10.70
N GLU A 278 -9.76 -8.88 -9.85
CA GLU A 278 -9.79 -7.42 -9.93
C GLU A 278 -9.29 -6.94 -11.29
N LEU A 279 -8.19 -7.50 -11.81
CA LEU A 279 -7.67 -7.16 -13.15
C LEU A 279 -8.65 -7.53 -14.26
N ASP A 280 -9.32 -8.68 -14.19
CA ASP A 280 -10.32 -9.12 -15.16
C ASP A 280 -11.56 -8.21 -15.19
N ILE A 281 -11.99 -7.72 -14.01
CA ILE A 281 -13.16 -6.84 -13.86
C ILE A 281 -12.83 -5.40 -14.28
N ILE A 282 -11.73 -4.86 -13.77
CA ILE A 282 -11.33 -3.47 -13.99
C ILE A 282 -10.76 -3.29 -15.40
N TYR A 283 -9.97 -4.27 -15.85
CA TYR A 283 -9.22 -4.28 -17.09
C TYR A 283 -8.58 -2.91 -17.40
N PRO A 284 -7.63 -2.48 -16.56
CA PRO A 284 -7.09 -1.14 -16.64
C PRO A 284 -6.20 -0.96 -17.88
N GLU A 285 -6.18 0.25 -18.45
CA GLU A 285 -5.22 0.60 -19.50
C GLU A 285 -3.78 0.58 -18.97
N HIS A 286 -3.59 1.03 -17.72
CA HIS A 286 -2.31 1.07 -17.05
C HIS A 286 -2.37 0.54 -15.61
N VAL A 287 -1.30 -0.12 -15.18
CA VAL A 287 -1.11 -0.49 -13.77
C VAL A 287 0.04 0.32 -13.19
N VAL A 288 -0.15 0.89 -12.01
CA VAL A 288 0.87 1.61 -11.26
C VAL A 288 1.14 0.87 -9.97
N ILE A 289 2.41 0.53 -9.70
CA ILE A 289 2.80 -0.09 -8.44
C ILE A 289 3.41 0.96 -7.53
N LEU A 290 2.70 1.27 -6.45
CA LEU A 290 3.07 2.23 -5.43
C LEU A 290 3.97 1.57 -4.37
N GLY A 291 5.12 2.18 -4.09
CA GLY A 291 5.87 1.96 -2.85
C GLY A 291 7.32 1.65 -3.10
N LYS A 292 8.02 0.96 -2.19
CA LYS A 292 9.46 0.70 -2.39
C LYS A 292 9.69 -0.33 -3.51
N LYS A 293 10.94 -0.49 -3.94
CA LYS A 293 11.35 -1.51 -4.92
C LYS A 293 10.79 -2.92 -4.61
N GLY A 294 10.72 -3.29 -3.34
CA GLY A 294 10.15 -4.56 -2.91
C GLY A 294 8.66 -4.75 -3.26
N ASN A 295 7.88 -3.66 -3.35
CA ASN A 295 6.48 -3.72 -3.77
C ASN A 295 6.39 -4.16 -5.24
N PHE A 296 7.23 -3.58 -6.10
CA PHE A 296 7.34 -4.00 -7.50
C PHE A 296 7.82 -5.46 -7.59
N GLU A 297 8.87 -5.83 -6.85
CA GLU A 297 9.40 -7.20 -6.85
C GLU A 297 8.37 -8.24 -6.39
N LEU A 298 7.52 -7.89 -5.42
CA LEU A 298 6.40 -8.72 -4.98
C LEU A 298 5.39 -8.95 -6.11
N VAL A 299 4.95 -7.90 -6.79
CA VAL A 299 3.99 -8.04 -7.90
C VAL A 299 4.61 -8.85 -9.04
N GLN A 300 5.88 -8.63 -9.36
CA GLN A 300 6.64 -9.43 -10.33
C GLN A 300 6.86 -10.89 -9.89
N LEU A 301 6.72 -11.21 -8.60
CA LEU A 301 6.66 -12.59 -8.14
C LEU A 301 5.26 -13.16 -8.38
N MET A 302 4.20 -12.42 -8.05
CA MET A 302 2.81 -12.86 -8.26
C MET A 302 2.53 -13.23 -9.72
N THR A 303 3.11 -12.53 -10.70
CA THR A 303 2.97 -12.83 -12.13
C THR A 303 3.51 -14.21 -12.54
N GLN A 304 4.39 -14.81 -11.74
CA GLN A 304 4.94 -16.16 -11.98
C GLN A 304 3.99 -17.28 -11.56
N SER A 305 2.85 -16.94 -10.97
CA SER A 305 1.85 -17.91 -10.56
C SER A 305 1.19 -18.58 -11.77
N LYS A 306 1.06 -19.91 -11.71
CA LYS A 306 0.24 -20.70 -12.65
C LYS A 306 -1.24 -20.33 -12.62
N LYS A 307 -1.70 -19.65 -11.57
CA LYS A 307 -3.08 -19.16 -11.46
C LYS A 307 -3.49 -18.25 -12.62
N PHE A 308 -2.53 -17.56 -13.24
CA PHE A 308 -2.80 -16.81 -14.48
C PHE A 308 -3.00 -17.73 -15.68
N ASP A 309 -2.28 -18.84 -15.78
CA ASP A 309 -2.46 -19.82 -16.87
C ASP A 309 -3.78 -20.58 -16.72
N ASP A 310 -4.18 -20.85 -15.48
CA ASP A 310 -5.40 -21.58 -15.12
C ASP A 310 -6.65 -20.67 -15.03
N PHE A 311 -6.51 -19.35 -15.28
CA PHE A 311 -7.60 -18.40 -15.12
C PHE A 311 -8.55 -18.41 -16.32
N GLU A 312 -9.84 -18.65 -16.03
CA GLU A 312 -10.93 -18.57 -16.99
C GLU A 312 -11.80 -17.35 -16.65
N GLY A 313 -11.65 -16.26 -17.42
CA GLY A 313 -12.36 -15.00 -17.21
C GLY A 313 -12.79 -14.32 -18.51
N LYS A 314 -13.14 -13.03 -18.41
CA LYS A 314 -13.50 -12.21 -19.59
C LYS A 314 -12.28 -11.97 -20.48
N HIS A 315 -11.11 -11.88 -19.86
CA HIS A 315 -9.82 -11.68 -20.52
C HIS A 315 -8.89 -12.87 -20.27
N GLU A 316 -8.00 -13.14 -21.23
CA GLU A 316 -7.01 -14.20 -21.08
C GLU A 316 -6.06 -13.89 -19.93
N GLY A 317 -5.74 -14.88 -19.10
CA GLY A 317 -4.86 -14.67 -17.96
C GLY A 317 -3.44 -14.21 -18.35
N ASN A 318 -2.97 -14.52 -19.56
CA ASN A 318 -1.71 -13.98 -20.07
C ASN A 318 -1.77 -12.46 -20.32
N ASP A 319 -2.91 -11.93 -20.77
CA ASP A 319 -3.10 -10.49 -20.92
C ASP A 319 -3.12 -9.79 -19.56
N LEU A 320 -3.82 -10.38 -18.59
CA LEU A 320 -3.85 -9.88 -17.21
C LEU A 320 -2.45 -9.90 -16.57
N ARG A 321 -1.66 -10.95 -16.85
CA ARG A 321 -0.26 -11.05 -16.43
C ARG A 321 0.58 -9.93 -17.05
N ASN A 322 0.40 -9.64 -18.34
CA ASN A 322 1.13 -8.60 -19.05
C ASN A 322 0.87 -7.19 -18.49
N LEU A 323 -0.35 -6.91 -18.02
CA LEU A 323 -0.66 -5.65 -17.32
C LEU A 323 0.25 -5.44 -16.09
N LEU A 324 0.52 -6.50 -15.32
CA LEU A 324 1.40 -6.43 -14.15
C LEU A 324 2.88 -6.41 -14.52
N ILE A 325 3.30 -7.13 -15.57
CA ILE A 325 4.68 -7.10 -16.06
C ILE A 325 5.06 -5.71 -16.54
N ASN A 326 4.15 -5.04 -17.26
CA ASN A 326 4.34 -3.72 -17.84
C ASN A 326 3.93 -2.58 -16.89
N ALA A 327 3.65 -2.89 -15.62
CA ALA A 327 3.22 -1.89 -14.65
C ALA A 327 4.32 -0.84 -14.40
N LEU A 328 3.91 0.43 -14.28
CA LEU A 328 4.78 1.55 -13.96
C LEU A 328 5.10 1.57 -12.45
N PRO A 329 6.36 1.40 -12.02
CA PRO A 329 6.71 1.50 -10.62
C PRO A 329 6.87 2.96 -10.17
N VAL A 330 6.29 3.31 -9.01
CA VAL A 330 6.41 4.64 -8.39
C VAL A 330 6.97 4.52 -6.99
N TYR A 331 8.24 4.93 -6.84
CA TYR A 331 9.00 4.73 -5.60
C TYR A 331 8.93 5.88 -4.60
N HIS A 332 8.45 7.05 -5.01
CA HIS A 332 8.78 8.31 -4.34
C HIS A 332 7.64 8.92 -3.52
N TYR A 333 6.42 8.37 -3.51
CA TYR A 333 5.31 9.00 -2.77
C TYR A 333 5.47 8.89 -1.24
N SER A 334 6.16 7.85 -0.75
CA SER A 334 6.39 7.58 0.68
C SER A 334 7.84 7.77 1.14
N THR A 335 8.71 8.34 0.29
CA THR A 335 10.13 8.53 0.65
C THR A 335 10.32 9.69 1.60
N GLN A 336 10.84 9.40 2.80
CA GLN A 336 11.34 10.40 3.75
C GLN A 336 12.60 11.13 3.23
N ALA A 337 13.22 10.62 2.16
CA ALA A 337 14.47 11.14 1.59
C ALA A 337 14.34 12.51 0.92
N VAL A 338 13.12 12.95 0.58
CA VAL A 338 12.87 14.33 0.14
C VAL A 338 12.13 15.05 1.26
N PRO A 339 12.84 15.73 2.18
CA PRO A 339 12.23 16.36 3.35
C PRO A 339 11.36 17.56 2.98
N VAL A 340 11.53 18.12 1.78
CA VAL A 340 10.83 19.33 1.33
C VAL A 340 9.80 18.98 0.26
N LEU A 341 8.52 19.22 0.54
CA LEU A 341 7.41 18.97 -0.39
C LEU A 341 7.62 19.65 -1.76
N ARG A 342 8.18 20.87 -1.78
CA ARG A 342 8.56 21.60 -3.00
C ARG A 342 9.40 20.77 -3.96
N ASP A 343 10.52 20.23 -3.46
CA ASP A 343 11.50 19.53 -4.29
C ASP A 343 10.90 18.23 -4.83
N TRP A 344 10.14 17.56 -3.99
CA TRP A 344 9.36 16.40 -4.40
C TRP A 344 8.36 16.79 -5.50
N TYR A 345 7.58 17.85 -5.31
CA TYR A 345 6.54 18.27 -6.26
C TYR A 345 7.11 18.59 -7.64
N LYS A 346 8.19 19.38 -7.70
CA LYS A 346 8.86 19.72 -8.96
C LYS A 346 9.35 18.50 -9.72
N GLY A 347 9.85 17.50 -9.01
CA GLY A 347 10.41 16.30 -9.62
C GLY A 347 9.42 15.17 -9.87
N GLN A 348 8.26 15.17 -9.20
CA GLN A 348 7.42 13.96 -9.10
C GLN A 348 5.93 14.17 -9.43
N LYS A 349 5.43 15.41 -9.50
CA LYS A 349 3.98 15.67 -9.72
C LYS A 349 3.46 15.09 -11.04
N ASN A 350 4.31 14.98 -12.05
CA ASN A 350 3.94 14.51 -13.39
C ASN A 350 4.43 13.09 -13.70
N THR A 351 5.11 12.40 -12.76
CA THR A 351 5.74 11.10 -13.02
C THR A 351 4.77 10.06 -13.62
N LEU A 352 3.49 10.08 -13.23
CA LEU A 352 2.49 9.19 -13.82
C LEU A 352 2.18 9.56 -15.28
N LEU A 353 1.95 10.84 -15.54
CA LEU A 353 1.62 11.31 -16.90
C LEU A 353 2.80 11.07 -17.85
N ASP A 354 4.01 11.37 -17.39
CA ASP A 354 5.23 11.20 -18.18
C ASP A 354 5.47 9.71 -18.46
N GLY A 355 5.34 8.85 -17.44
CA GLY A 355 5.57 7.41 -17.56
C GLY A 355 4.56 6.63 -18.41
N PHE A 356 3.46 7.25 -18.86
CA PHE A 356 2.50 6.64 -19.81
C PHE A 356 2.65 7.16 -21.24
N ASN A 357 3.48 8.18 -21.47
CA ASN A 357 3.76 8.72 -22.81
C ASN A 357 5.07 8.16 -23.41
N ASP A 358 5.83 7.41 -22.62
CA ASP A 358 7.01 6.63 -23.03
C ASP A 358 6.62 5.20 -23.45
#